data_AF-A0A2X3JGF6-F1
#
_entry.id   AF-A0A2X3JGF6-F1
#
_cell.length_a   1.000
_cell.length_b   1.000
_cell.length_c   1.000
_cell.angle_alpha   90.00
_cell.angle_beta   90.00
_cell.angle_gamma   90.00
#
_symmetry.space_group_name_H-M   'P 1'
#
loop_
_entity.id
_entity.type
_entity.pdbx_description
1 polymer ?
#
loop_
_entity_poly.entity_id
_entity_poly.type
_entity_poly.pdbx_seq_one_letter_code
_entity_poly.pdbx_strand_id
1 'polypeptide(L)'
;MFDKEVVLDCANLTPRVTWGTSPDQGGSITEYVPDPASESNAAKRRDIENALSYMGLTPGTPLSQIPITHAFIGSCTNGRIEDLRAVAQVLRDRKIAPGVRGIIVPGSTQVRVRAEQEGLAQIFIDAGFEWRQSAAPCASQ
;
A
#
# COMPACT_ATOMS: atom_id res chain seq x y z
N MET A 1 -34.44 8.39 -5.73
CA MET A 1 -34.32 7.07 -6.36
C MET A 1 -32.91 7.00 -6.92
N PHE A 2 -32.12 5.99 -6.52
CA PHE A 2 -30.77 5.80 -7.08
C PHE A 2 -30.89 5.03 -8.40
N ASP A 3 -30.03 5.34 -9.39
CA ASP A 3 -30.01 4.65 -10.69
C ASP A 3 -29.48 3.21 -10.59
N LYS A 4 -28.71 2.91 -9.54
CA LYS A 4 -28.18 1.58 -9.25
C LYS A 4 -27.85 1.45 -7.77
N GLU A 5 -28.16 0.30 -7.19
CA GLU A 5 -27.77 -0.08 -5.85
C GLU A 5 -26.82 -1.27 -5.93
N VAL A 6 -25.74 -1.24 -5.13
CA VAL A 6 -24.75 -2.32 -5.04
C VAL A 6 -24.51 -2.62 -3.57
N VAL A 7 -24.76 -3.85 -3.16
CA VAL A 7 -24.49 -4.33 -1.80
C VAL A 7 -23.14 -5.02 -1.80
N LEU A 8 -22.26 -4.60 -0.90
CA LEU A 8 -20.92 -5.16 -0.73
C LEU A 8 -20.81 -5.83 0.64
N ASP A 9 -20.54 -7.13 0.64
CA ASP A 9 -20.20 -7.87 1.87
C ASP A 9 -18.69 -7.78 2.11
N CYS A 10 -18.31 -7.21 3.27
CA CYS A 10 -16.93 -7.03 3.68
C CYS A 10 -16.46 -8.08 4.69
N ALA A 11 -17.30 -9.05 5.09
CA ALA A 11 -16.97 -9.99 6.17
C ALA A 11 -15.73 -10.85 5.89
N ASN A 12 -15.50 -11.19 4.61
CA ASN A 12 -14.38 -12.03 4.17
C ASN A 12 -13.30 -11.25 3.42
N LEU A 13 -13.26 -9.91 3.57
CA LEU A 13 -12.29 -9.09 2.85
C LEU A 13 -10.88 -9.33 3.40
N THR A 14 -10.02 -9.90 2.56
CA THR A 14 -8.60 -10.09 2.86
C THR A 14 -7.79 -8.85 2.49
N PRO A 15 -6.59 -8.65 3.08
CA PRO A 15 -5.68 -7.59 2.65
C PRO A 15 -5.40 -7.70 1.15
N ARG A 16 -5.50 -6.56 0.44
CA ARG A 16 -5.35 -6.51 -1.01
C ARG A 16 -4.06 -5.81 -1.42
N VAL A 17 -3.55 -6.20 -2.58
CA VAL A 17 -2.36 -5.62 -3.21
C VAL A 17 -2.58 -5.46 -4.71
N THR A 18 -2.17 -4.31 -5.25
CA THR A 18 -2.04 -4.10 -6.69
C THR A 18 -0.62 -4.42 -7.09
N TRP A 19 -0.45 -5.36 -8.02
CA TRP A 19 0.86 -5.90 -8.39
C TRP A 19 1.37 -5.39 -9.74
N GLY A 20 0.49 -4.83 -10.57
CA GLY A 20 0.82 -4.39 -11.92
C GLY A 20 0.94 -2.87 -12.05
N THR A 21 0.74 -2.39 -13.28
CA THR A 21 0.87 -0.99 -13.69
C THR A 21 -0.45 -0.22 -13.63
N SER A 22 -1.56 -0.89 -13.34
CA SER A 22 -2.89 -0.27 -13.28
C SER A 22 -3.65 -0.69 -12.01
N PRO A 23 -4.49 0.18 -11.42
CA PRO A 23 -5.21 -0.11 -10.17
C PRO A 23 -6.12 -1.34 -10.22
N ASP A 24 -6.64 -1.71 -11.39
CA ASP A 24 -7.49 -2.89 -11.59
C ASP A 24 -6.69 -4.21 -11.57
N GLN A 25 -5.36 -4.16 -11.68
CA GLN A 25 -4.46 -5.31 -11.57
C GLN A 25 -4.16 -5.61 -10.08
N GLY A 26 -5.22 -5.89 -9.32
CA GLY A 26 -5.16 -6.11 -7.87
C GLY A 26 -5.79 -7.41 -7.40
N GLY A 27 -5.17 -8.02 -6.41
CA GLY A 27 -5.56 -9.31 -5.83
C GLY A 27 -5.55 -9.29 -4.31
N SER A 28 -5.94 -10.42 -3.70
CA SER A 28 -5.66 -10.71 -2.31
C SER A 28 -4.16 -10.96 -2.12
N ILE A 29 -3.57 -10.54 -0.99
CA ILE A 29 -2.15 -10.79 -0.69
C ILE A 29 -1.79 -12.29 -0.65
N THR A 30 -2.80 -13.15 -0.50
CA THR A 30 -2.67 -14.61 -0.50
C THR A 30 -2.67 -15.23 -1.90
N GLU A 31 -2.87 -14.45 -2.95
CA GLU A 31 -2.89 -14.92 -4.35
C GLU A 31 -1.48 -14.90 -4.97
N TYR A 32 -1.43 -15.27 -6.25
CA TYR A 32 -0.22 -15.39 -7.05
C TYR A 32 -0.24 -14.39 -8.20
N VAL A 33 0.93 -14.00 -8.68
CA VAL A 33 1.09 -13.25 -9.94
C VAL A 33 0.43 -14.05 -11.08
N PRO A 34 -0.49 -13.45 -11.84
CA PRO A 34 -1.25 -14.19 -12.86
C PRO A 34 -0.35 -14.64 -14.00
N ASP A 35 -0.73 -15.77 -14.61
CA ASP A 35 -0.06 -16.33 -15.77
C ASP A 35 -0.79 -15.90 -17.06
N PRO A 36 -0.13 -15.15 -17.97
CA PRO A 36 -0.71 -14.81 -19.26
C PRO A 36 -1.17 -16.02 -20.08
N ALA A 37 -0.51 -17.17 -19.94
CA ALA A 37 -0.86 -18.39 -20.67
C ALA A 37 -2.25 -18.93 -20.26
N SER A 38 -2.71 -18.59 -19.06
CA SER A 38 -4.02 -18.99 -18.53
C SER A 38 -5.15 -18.02 -18.92
N GLU A 39 -4.82 -16.84 -19.48
CA GLU A 39 -5.83 -15.86 -19.90
C GLU A 39 -6.30 -16.14 -21.33
N SER A 40 -7.61 -16.28 -21.49
CA SER A 40 -8.26 -16.59 -22.78
C SER A 40 -8.43 -15.34 -23.66
N ASN A 41 -8.61 -14.18 -23.04
CA ASN A 41 -8.78 -12.91 -23.73
C ASN A 41 -7.43 -12.35 -24.18
N ALA A 42 -7.23 -12.21 -25.49
CA ALA A 42 -5.97 -11.74 -26.06
C ALA A 42 -5.56 -10.33 -25.61
N ALA A 43 -6.52 -9.42 -25.37
CA ALA A 43 -6.23 -8.08 -24.91
C ALA A 43 -5.73 -8.09 -23.46
N LYS A 44 -6.42 -8.83 -22.58
CA LYS A 44 -6.00 -8.99 -21.18
C LYS A 44 -4.67 -9.72 -21.06
N ARG A 45 -4.45 -10.76 -21.86
CA ARG A 45 -3.17 -11.47 -21.91
C ARG A 45 -2.01 -10.51 -22.19
N ARG A 46 -2.16 -9.68 -23.23
CA ARG A 46 -1.14 -8.70 -23.61
C ARG A 46 -0.92 -7.64 -22.52
N ASP A 47 -1.98 -7.22 -21.85
CA ASP A 47 -1.90 -6.28 -20.73
C ASP A 47 -1.11 -6.87 -19.55
N ILE A 48 -1.39 -8.14 -19.19
CA ILE A 48 -0.64 -8.87 -18.16
C ILE A 48 0.83 -9.02 -18.59
N GLU A 49 1.11 -9.46 -19.81
CA GLU A 49 2.49 -9.60 -20.32
C GLU A 49 3.28 -8.29 -20.21
N ASN A 50 2.68 -7.17 -20.59
CA ASN A 50 3.30 -5.85 -20.48
C ASN A 50 3.56 -5.48 -19.01
N ALA A 51 2.57 -5.69 -18.14
CA ALA A 51 2.71 -5.40 -16.71
C ALA A 51 3.81 -6.25 -16.07
N LEU A 52 3.89 -7.55 -16.37
CA LEU A 52 4.92 -8.44 -15.87
C LEU A 52 6.31 -8.05 -16.37
N SER A 53 6.43 -7.73 -17.65
CA SER A 53 7.69 -7.28 -18.24
C SER A 53 8.16 -5.96 -17.62
N TYR A 54 7.25 -5.04 -17.34
CA TYR A 54 7.57 -3.75 -16.74
C TYR A 54 7.95 -3.90 -15.26
N MET A 55 7.18 -4.67 -14.51
CA MET A 55 7.39 -4.88 -13.07
C MET A 55 8.52 -5.88 -12.78
N GLY A 56 8.97 -6.65 -13.78
CA GLY A 56 9.97 -7.70 -13.63
C GLY A 56 9.46 -8.89 -12.81
N LEU A 57 8.17 -9.19 -12.88
CA LEU A 57 7.53 -10.25 -12.09
C LEU A 57 7.46 -11.57 -12.87
N THR A 58 7.69 -12.68 -12.17
CA THR A 58 7.53 -14.03 -12.73
C THR A 58 6.11 -14.55 -12.46
N PRO A 59 5.39 -15.05 -13.49
CA PRO A 59 4.11 -15.74 -13.31
C PRO A 59 4.14 -16.81 -12.23
N GLY A 60 3.06 -16.95 -11.47
CA GLY A 60 2.95 -17.95 -10.41
C GLY A 60 3.75 -17.64 -9.14
N THR A 61 4.44 -16.51 -9.06
CA THR A 61 5.09 -16.07 -7.81
C THR A 61 4.01 -15.69 -6.79
N PRO A 62 4.08 -16.16 -5.53
CA PRO A 62 3.17 -15.69 -4.49
C PRO A 62 3.31 -14.18 -4.28
N LEU A 63 2.20 -13.44 -4.24
CA LEU A 63 2.25 -11.97 -4.08
C LEU A 63 2.94 -11.56 -2.77
N SER A 64 2.80 -12.37 -1.73
CA SER A 64 3.46 -12.20 -0.43
C SER A 64 4.99 -12.41 -0.45
N GLN A 65 5.54 -13.01 -1.52
CA GLN A 65 6.97 -13.27 -1.66
C GLN A 65 7.68 -12.26 -2.57
N ILE A 66 6.96 -11.28 -3.11
CA ILE A 66 7.56 -10.22 -3.92
C ILE A 66 8.36 -9.29 -2.98
N PRO A 67 9.69 -9.18 -3.16
CA PRO A 67 10.49 -8.30 -2.33
C PRO A 67 10.17 -6.83 -2.66
N ILE A 68 10.04 -6.01 -1.61
CA ILE A 68 9.91 -4.57 -1.76
C ILE A 68 11.25 -3.88 -1.48
N THR A 69 11.50 -2.77 -2.16
CA THR A 69 12.65 -1.89 -1.89
C THR A 69 12.23 -0.63 -1.14
N HIS A 70 10.96 -0.27 -1.20
CA HIS A 70 10.40 0.93 -0.60
C HIS A 70 9.05 0.61 0.06
N ALA A 71 8.84 1.16 1.25
CA ALA A 71 7.57 1.14 1.94
C ALA A 71 7.16 2.60 2.23
N PHE A 72 6.00 3.01 1.72
CA PHE A 72 5.47 4.35 1.92
C PHE A 72 4.13 4.26 2.63
N ILE A 73 4.01 4.96 3.75
CA ILE A 73 2.80 5.01 4.58
C ILE A 73 2.40 6.48 4.73
N GLY A 74 1.17 6.82 4.38
CA GLY A 74 0.74 8.21 4.35
C GLY A 74 0.21 8.63 3.00
N SER A 75 -0.66 9.63 2.98
CA SER A 75 -1.06 10.45 1.82
C SER A 75 -2.20 11.37 2.29
N CYS A 76 -2.73 12.19 1.38
CA CYS A 76 -4.01 12.87 1.61
C CYS A 76 -5.18 11.87 1.81
N THR A 77 -5.02 10.61 1.39
CA THR A 77 -6.02 9.56 1.52
C THR A 77 -5.82 8.69 2.77
N ASN A 78 -4.57 8.43 3.18
CA ASN A 78 -4.23 7.44 4.23
C ASN A 78 -3.18 7.95 5.22
N GLY A 79 -3.46 9.07 5.89
CA GLY A 79 -2.56 9.70 6.86
C GLY A 79 -3.28 10.29 8.07
N ARG A 80 -4.42 9.70 8.48
CA ARG A 80 -5.15 10.13 9.69
C ARG A 80 -4.44 9.64 10.95
N ILE A 81 -4.78 10.20 12.10
CA ILE A 81 -4.14 9.79 13.36
C ILE A 81 -4.44 8.33 13.70
N GLU A 82 -5.62 7.83 13.36
CA GLU A 82 -6.01 6.42 13.55
C GLU A 82 -5.13 5.49 12.70
N ASP A 83 -4.83 5.88 11.46
CA ASP A 83 -3.93 5.13 10.57
C ASP A 83 -2.54 5.02 11.19
N LEU A 84 -1.99 6.15 11.67
CA LEU A 84 -0.67 6.19 12.30
C LEU A 84 -0.61 5.35 13.58
N ARG A 85 -1.67 5.33 14.38
CA ARG A 85 -1.75 4.47 15.57
C ARG A 85 -1.74 2.99 15.20
N ALA A 86 -2.49 2.58 14.17
CA ALA A 86 -2.49 1.20 13.69
C ALA A 86 -1.08 0.79 13.20
N VAL A 87 -0.41 1.68 12.46
CA VAL A 87 0.98 1.47 12.02
C VAL A 87 1.92 1.32 13.23
N ALA A 88 1.80 2.17 14.24
CA ALA A 88 2.62 2.09 15.44
C ALA A 88 2.43 0.77 16.20
N GLN A 89 1.21 0.21 16.21
CA GLN A 89 0.95 -1.11 16.81
C GLN A 89 1.71 -2.23 16.08
N VAL A 90 1.82 -2.15 14.75
CA VAL A 90 2.58 -3.13 13.96
C VAL A 90 4.09 -2.96 14.15
N LEU A 91 4.56 -1.71 14.28
CA LEU A 91 5.99 -1.39 14.29
C LEU A 91 6.67 -1.45 15.67
N ARG A 92 5.93 -1.42 16.78
CA ARG A 92 6.50 -1.31 18.14
C ARG A 92 7.65 -2.28 18.44
N ASP A 93 7.55 -3.52 17.96
CA ASP A 93 8.54 -4.57 18.20
C ASP A 93 9.18 -5.07 16.89
N ARG A 94 9.13 -4.26 15.83
CA ARG A 94 9.62 -4.63 14.49
C ARG A 94 10.54 -3.55 13.95
N LYS A 95 11.49 -3.98 13.11
CA LYS A 95 12.34 -3.08 12.36
C LYS A 95 12.15 -3.31 10.87
N ILE A 96 12.32 -2.24 10.10
CA ILE A 96 12.36 -2.33 8.66
C ILE A 96 13.46 -3.28 8.20
N ALA A 97 13.18 -4.06 7.16
CA ALA A 97 14.13 -5.01 6.63
C ALA A 97 15.36 -4.31 6.03
N PRO A 98 16.57 -4.89 6.12
CA PRO A 98 17.77 -4.33 5.50
C PRO A 98 17.57 -4.08 4.00
N GLY A 99 17.98 -2.90 3.53
CA GLY A 99 17.84 -2.51 2.13
C GLY A 99 16.46 -1.97 1.72
N VAL A 100 15.48 -1.97 2.62
CA VAL A 100 14.17 -1.37 2.37
C VAL A 100 14.12 0.04 2.94
N ARG A 101 13.72 1.02 2.11
CA ARG A 101 13.52 2.40 2.55
C ARG A 101 12.08 2.62 2.99
N GLY A 102 11.88 2.94 4.26
CA GLY A 102 10.57 3.22 4.85
C GLY A 102 10.34 4.70 5.01
N ILE A 103 9.20 5.20 4.56
CA ILE A 103 8.81 6.61 4.68
C ILE A 103 7.41 6.68 5.27
N ILE A 104 7.23 7.53 6.29
CA ILE A 104 5.92 7.83 6.86
C ILE A 104 5.62 9.32 6.72
N VAL A 105 4.47 9.64 6.12
CA VAL A 105 3.99 11.01 5.88
C VAL A 105 2.62 11.20 6.55
N PRO A 106 2.50 12.09 7.55
CA PRO A 106 1.20 12.43 8.13
C PRO A 106 0.32 13.16 7.12
N GLY A 107 -0.99 12.95 7.18
CA GLY A 107 -1.95 13.54 6.23
C GLY A 107 -2.15 15.05 6.39
N SER A 108 -1.76 15.62 7.54
CA SER A 108 -1.77 17.08 7.78
C SER A 108 -0.80 17.47 8.89
N THR A 109 -0.49 18.77 8.98
CA THR A 109 0.33 19.33 10.06
C THR A 109 -0.29 19.05 11.43
N GLN A 110 -1.62 19.11 11.55
CA GLN A 110 -2.31 18.83 12.81
C GLN A 110 -2.17 17.37 13.23
N VAL A 111 -2.29 16.43 12.29
CA VAL A 111 -2.07 14.99 12.56
C VAL A 111 -0.62 14.74 12.97
N ARG A 112 0.33 15.42 12.32
CA ARG A 112 1.75 15.33 12.66
C ARG A 112 2.01 15.73 14.11
N VAL A 113 1.59 16.93 14.50
CA VAL A 113 1.78 17.44 15.87
C VAL A 113 1.16 16.50 16.89
N ARG A 114 -0.03 15.97 16.60
CA ARG A 114 -0.70 15.00 17.47
C ARG A 114 0.07 13.68 17.56
N ALA A 115 0.58 13.16 16.45
CA ALA A 115 1.38 11.93 16.43
C ALA A 115 2.70 12.09 17.20
N GLU A 116 3.31 13.28 17.15
CA GLU A 116 4.50 13.61 17.93
C GLU A 116 4.19 13.72 19.43
N GLN A 117 3.08 14.37 19.80
CA GLN A 117 2.60 14.43 21.19
C GLN A 117 2.26 13.06 21.78
N GLU A 118 1.72 12.15 20.96
CA GLU A 118 1.41 10.77 21.36
C GLU A 118 2.65 9.84 21.34
N GLY A 119 3.82 10.34 20.93
CA GLY A 119 5.06 9.56 20.84
C GLY A 119 5.10 8.56 19.67
N LEU A 120 4.14 8.61 18.75
CA LEU A 120 4.06 7.71 17.59
C LEU A 120 5.24 7.92 16.64
N ALA A 121 5.64 9.18 16.46
CA ALA A 121 6.79 9.54 15.62
C ALA A 121 8.07 8.82 16.05
N GLN A 122 8.30 8.69 17.37
CA GLN A 122 9.48 8.02 17.90
C GLN A 122 9.46 6.52 17.57
N ILE A 123 8.30 5.86 17.70
CA ILE A 123 8.13 4.44 17.34
C ILE A 123 8.51 4.20 15.87
N PHE A 124 8.14 5.12 14.98
CA PHE A 124 8.46 5.01 13.56
C PHE A 124 9.97 5.15 13.30
N ILE A 125 10.60 6.13 13.94
CA ILE A 125 12.03 6.38 13.83
C ILE A 125 12.83 5.18 14.38
N ASP A 126 12.42 4.64 15.54
CA ASP A 126 13.07 3.49 16.18
C ASP A 126 12.93 2.21 15.35
N ALA A 127 11.82 2.07 14.62
CA ALA A 127 11.59 1.00 13.66
C ALA A 127 12.41 1.17 12.36
N GLY A 128 13.08 2.31 12.17
CA GLY A 128 13.92 2.62 11.01
C GLY A 128 13.21 3.32 9.86
N PHE A 129 12.02 3.89 10.09
CA PHE A 129 11.31 4.69 9.08
C PHE A 129 11.73 6.17 9.12
N GLU A 130 11.73 6.80 7.95
CA GLU A 130 11.86 8.25 7.82
C GLU A 130 10.53 8.94 8.18
N TRP A 131 10.50 9.67 9.29
CA TRP A 131 9.38 10.55 9.65
C TRP A 131 9.47 11.87 8.89
N ARG A 132 8.57 12.08 7.93
CA ARG A 132 8.59 13.26 7.05
C ARG A 132 7.54 14.30 7.42
N GLN A 133 7.72 15.51 6.88
CA GLN A 133 6.72 16.57 7.01
C GLN A 133 5.41 16.14 6.34
N SER A 134 4.27 16.63 6.84
CA SER A 134 2.98 16.36 6.21
C SER A 134 2.97 16.85 4.78
N ALA A 135 2.37 16.07 3.88
CA ALA A 135 2.08 16.56 2.55
C ALA A 135 1.22 17.82 2.67
N ALA A 136 1.61 18.90 1.99
CA ALA A 136 0.75 20.07 1.83
C ALA A 136 -0.59 19.62 1.23
N PRO A 137 -1.72 20.30 1.53
CA PRO A 137 -2.98 19.99 0.90
C PRO A 137 -2.76 19.95 -0.62
N CYS A 138 -3.34 18.94 -1.25
CA CYS A 138 -3.46 18.86 -2.70
C CYS A 138 -4.37 20.01 -3.18
N ALA A 139 -3.90 21.25 -3.09
CA ALA A 139 -4.47 22.50 -3.61
C ALA A 139 -3.62 23.71 -3.15
N SER A 140 -2.65 24.11 -3.96
CA SER A 140 -2.31 25.53 -4.20
C SER A 140 -1.32 25.65 -5.37
N GLN A 141 -1.83 25.49 -6.59
CA GLN A 141 -1.47 26.33 -7.73
C GLN A 141 -2.76 26.89 -8.31
#